data_AF-A0A7S0Q6B8-F1
#
_entry.id   AF-A0A7S0Q6B8-F1
#
_cell.length_a   1.000
_cell.length_b   1.000
_cell.length_c   1.000
_cell.angle_alpha   90.00
_cell.angle_beta   90.00
_cell.angle_gamma   90.00
#
_symmetry.space_group_name_H-M   'P 1'
#
loop_
_entity.id
_entity.type
_entity.pdbx_description
1 polymer ?
#
loop_
_entity_poly.entity_id
_entity_poly.type
_entity_poly.pdbx_seq_one_letter_code
_entity_poly.pdbx_strand_id
1 'polypeptide(L)'
;GGALDAEREAARFLIQTSYGPTKVTVASLAAELQGANNRPAVFRDLAAAQMALPGTSHRAYWHEHTSPRAVPSGSSLGGERSPCQVGSRWHRWAFTTTDVGATENVRVLNGMRVASVNGVARTNVEGWTLSEAGDYRLCSVEEKVAGALTLRPCDGFCE
;
A
#
# COMPACT_ATOMS: atom_id res chain seq x y z
N GLY A 1 -27.91 43.24 -5.28
CA GLY A 1 -27.92 42.88 -3.85
C GLY A 1 -26.53 42.38 -3.49
N GLY A 2 -25.88 42.98 -2.50
CA GLY A 2 -24.45 42.77 -2.21
C GLY A 2 -24.04 41.34 -1.82
N ALA A 3 -24.98 40.50 -1.37
CA ALA A 3 -24.69 39.13 -0.97
C ALA A 3 -24.27 38.21 -2.15
N LEU A 4 -24.97 38.31 -3.29
CA LEU A 4 -24.67 37.53 -4.49
C LEU A 4 -23.34 37.96 -5.14
N ASP A 5 -22.94 39.22 -4.95
CA ASP A 5 -21.68 39.74 -5.48
C ASP A 5 -20.48 39.21 -4.68
N ALA A 6 -20.61 39.14 -3.35
CA ALA A 6 -19.60 38.56 -2.47
C ALA A 6 -19.37 37.06 -2.72
N GLU A 7 -20.44 36.27 -2.92
CA GLU A 7 -20.32 34.86 -3.32
C GLU A 7 -19.62 34.69 -4.67
N ARG A 8 -19.93 35.55 -5.64
CA ARG A 8 -19.34 35.47 -6.98
C ARG A 8 -17.84 35.78 -6.95
N GLU A 9 -17.43 36.73 -6.13
CA GLU A 9 -16.03 37.08 -5.94
C GLU A 9 -15.26 35.99 -5.19
N ALA A 10 -15.84 35.45 -4.11
CA ALA A 10 -15.29 34.31 -3.37
C ALA A 10 -15.09 33.09 -4.29
N ALA A 11 -16.09 32.76 -5.11
CA ALA A 11 -15.99 31.65 -6.06
C ALA A 11 -14.89 31.88 -7.11
N ARG A 12 -14.80 33.09 -7.68
CA ARG A 12 -13.76 33.44 -8.67
C ARG A 12 -12.36 33.32 -8.08
N PHE A 13 -12.16 33.82 -6.86
CA PHE A 13 -10.89 33.70 -6.16
C PHE A 13 -10.52 32.24 -5.94
N LEU A 14 -11.42 31.44 -5.35
CA LEU A 14 -11.15 30.04 -5.02
C LEU A 14 -10.86 29.17 -6.26
N ILE A 15 -11.48 29.45 -7.41
CA ILE A 15 -11.19 28.77 -8.69
C ILE A 15 -9.74 29.03 -9.16
N GLN A 16 -9.17 30.19 -8.83
CA GLN A 16 -7.79 30.53 -9.19
C GLN A 16 -6.76 29.92 -8.22
N THR A 17 -7.20 29.38 -7.08
CA THR A 17 -6.31 28.73 -6.10
C THR A 17 -6.20 27.22 -6.32
N SER A 18 -5.11 26.61 -5.83
CA SER A 18 -4.90 25.16 -5.88
C SER A 18 -5.84 24.34 -4.98
N TYR A 19 -6.55 24.99 -4.06
CA TYR A 19 -7.39 24.32 -3.05
C TYR A 19 -8.84 24.08 -3.53
N GLY A 20 -9.27 24.79 -4.58
CA GLY A 20 -10.58 24.63 -5.23
C GLY A 20 -11.78 25.15 -4.41
N PRO A 21 -12.90 25.52 -5.06
CA PRO A 21 -14.10 25.99 -4.38
C PRO A 21 -14.95 24.82 -3.87
N THR A 22 -15.23 24.79 -2.56
CA THR A 22 -16.34 24.00 -2.01
C THR A 22 -17.50 24.93 -1.69
N LYS A 23 -18.74 24.42 -1.66
CA LYS A 23 -19.90 25.25 -1.31
C LYS A 23 -19.76 25.88 0.09
N VAL A 24 -19.14 25.17 1.02
CA VAL A 24 -18.88 25.64 2.38
C VAL A 24 -17.85 26.76 2.39
N THR A 25 -16.73 26.59 1.67
CA THR A 25 -15.66 27.61 1.63
C THR A 25 -16.09 28.87 0.87
N VAL A 26 -16.92 28.74 -0.16
CA VAL A 26 -17.52 29.89 -0.86
C VAL A 26 -18.44 30.66 0.09
N ALA A 27 -19.31 29.97 0.83
CA ALA A 27 -20.23 30.61 1.76
C ALA A 27 -19.50 31.31 2.93
N SER A 28 -18.46 30.68 3.49
CA SER A 28 -17.68 31.28 4.58
C SER A 28 -16.91 32.52 4.12
N LEU A 29 -16.24 32.45 2.97
CA LEU A 29 -15.50 33.57 2.42
C LEU A 29 -16.44 34.71 1.99
N ALA A 30 -17.61 34.39 1.44
CA ALA A 30 -18.62 35.39 1.11
C ALA A 30 -19.11 36.15 2.35
N ALA A 31 -19.29 35.48 3.48
CA ALA A 31 -19.68 36.11 4.74
C ALA A 31 -18.59 37.08 5.25
N GLU A 32 -17.32 36.69 5.19
CA GLU A 32 -16.20 37.57 5.55
C GLU A 32 -16.09 38.79 4.64
N LEU A 33 -16.31 38.60 3.33
CA LEU A 33 -16.29 39.67 2.34
C LEU A 33 -17.43 40.68 2.49
N GLN A 34 -18.59 40.28 3.04
CA GLN A 34 -19.72 41.18 3.25
C GLN A 34 -19.47 42.19 4.39
N GLY A 35 -18.66 41.83 5.38
CA GLY A 35 -18.31 42.69 6.52
C GLY A 35 -16.98 43.42 6.38
N ALA A 36 -16.21 43.16 5.33
CA ALA A 36 -14.84 43.65 5.19
C ALA A 36 -14.74 45.02 4.50
N ASN A 37 -14.12 45.99 5.17
CA ASN A 37 -13.73 47.27 4.56
C ASN A 37 -12.53 47.14 3.60
N ASN A 38 -11.75 46.06 3.72
CA ASN A 38 -10.56 45.80 2.91
C ASN A 38 -10.57 44.35 2.41
N ARG A 39 -11.23 44.12 1.27
CA ARG A 39 -11.37 42.78 0.65
C ARG A 39 -10.03 42.10 0.35
N PRO A 40 -9.00 42.78 -0.19
CA PRO A 40 -7.67 42.19 -0.37
C PRO A 40 -7.05 41.60 0.90
N ALA A 41 -7.31 42.17 2.08
CA ALA A 41 -6.79 41.62 3.33
C ALA A 41 -7.37 40.23 3.63
N VAL A 42 -8.68 40.05 3.41
CA VAL A 42 -9.38 38.76 3.60
C VAL A 42 -8.75 37.65 2.76
N PHE A 43 -8.43 37.92 1.48
CA PHE A 43 -7.79 36.94 0.61
C PHE A 43 -6.38 36.58 1.06
N ARG A 44 -5.59 37.55 1.54
CA ARG A 44 -4.25 37.27 2.06
C ARG A 44 -4.31 36.42 3.33
N ASP A 45 -5.25 36.73 4.22
CA ASP A 45 -5.40 36.02 5.49
C ASP A 45 -5.86 34.58 5.24
N LEU A 46 -6.75 34.37 4.27
CA LEU A 46 -7.10 33.02 3.80
C LEU A 46 -5.88 32.29 3.24
N ALA A 47 -5.07 32.94 2.39
CA ALA A 47 -3.87 32.33 1.84
C ALA A 47 -2.86 31.96 2.95
N ALA A 48 -2.67 32.82 3.94
CA ALA A 48 -1.82 32.56 5.09
C ALA A 48 -2.35 31.37 5.94
N ALA A 49 -3.67 31.30 6.15
CA ALA A 49 -4.29 30.19 6.86
C ALA A 49 -4.12 28.85 6.11
N GLN A 50 -4.26 28.84 4.79
CA GLN A 50 -4.02 27.64 3.98
C GLN A 50 -2.56 27.20 4.02
N MET A 51 -1.62 28.15 3.99
CA MET A 51 -0.17 27.87 4.11
C MET A 51 0.23 27.36 5.51
N ALA A 52 -0.57 27.65 6.54
CA ALA A 52 -0.32 27.18 7.90
C ALA A 52 -0.83 25.76 8.18
N LEU A 53 -1.67 25.20 7.29
CA LEU A 53 -2.14 23.82 7.43
C LEU A 53 -0.96 22.84 7.30
N PRO A 54 -0.94 21.74 8.09
CA PRO A 54 0.08 20.72 7.94
C PRO A 54 0.13 20.20 6.50
N GLY A 55 1.31 20.24 5.88
CA GLY A 55 1.49 19.79 4.51
C GLY A 55 1.11 18.32 4.37
N THR A 56 0.04 18.04 3.63
CA THR A 56 -0.26 16.66 3.20
C THR A 56 0.51 16.41 1.91
N SER A 57 1.40 15.41 1.91
CA SER A 57 2.02 15.01 0.66
C SER A 57 1.25 13.81 0.10
N HIS A 58 0.70 13.97 -1.11
CA HIS A 58 0.13 12.87 -1.86
C HIS A 58 1.10 11.68 -1.94
N ARG A 59 2.40 11.97 -2.01
CA ARG A 59 3.48 10.98 -1.94
C ARG A 59 3.53 10.22 -0.61
N ALA A 60 3.52 10.90 0.54
CA ALA A 60 3.53 10.21 1.84
C ALA A 60 2.24 9.42 2.05
N TYR A 61 1.08 9.99 1.70
CA TYR A 61 -0.19 9.29 1.72
C TYR A 61 -0.15 8.02 0.88
N TRP A 62 0.34 8.12 -0.36
CA TRP A 62 0.50 6.97 -1.25
C TRP A 62 1.48 5.92 -0.69
N HIS A 63 2.61 6.31 -0.13
CA HIS A 63 3.59 5.37 0.45
C HIS A 63 3.06 4.64 1.68
N GLU A 64 2.24 5.30 2.49
CA GLU A 64 1.63 4.70 3.68
C GLU A 64 0.52 3.70 3.32
N HIS A 65 -0.23 3.97 2.26
CA HIS A 65 -1.43 3.19 1.92
C HIS A 65 -1.23 2.20 0.77
N THR A 66 -0.11 2.25 0.05
CA THR A 66 0.19 1.27 -0.99
C THR A 66 1.19 0.22 -0.51
N SER A 67 0.77 -1.05 -0.63
CA SER A 67 1.58 -2.23 -0.40
C SER A 67 1.81 -3.00 -1.71
N PRO A 68 2.49 -2.41 -2.72
CA PRO A 68 2.83 -3.15 -3.92
C PRO A 68 3.65 -4.40 -3.56
N ARG A 69 3.35 -5.52 -4.23
CA ARG A 69 4.13 -6.74 -4.10
C ARG A 69 5.57 -6.45 -4.53
N ALA A 70 6.53 -6.86 -3.69
CA ALA A 70 7.93 -6.86 -4.10
C ALA A 70 8.10 -7.91 -5.20
N VAL A 71 8.30 -7.45 -6.44
CA VAL A 71 8.69 -8.32 -7.54
C VAL A 71 10.22 -8.37 -7.57
N PRO A 72 10.84 -9.57 -7.63
CA PRO A 72 12.30 -9.72 -7.62
C PRO A 72 13.02 -8.99 -8.76
N SER A 73 12.33 -8.62 -9.84
CA SER A 73 12.92 -8.22 -11.12
C SER A 73 12.80 -6.75 -11.52
N GLY A 74 12.42 -5.81 -10.63
CA GLY A 74 12.29 -4.42 -11.12
C GLY A 74 12.14 -3.28 -10.13
N SER A 75 12.00 -3.54 -8.83
CA SER A 75 11.90 -2.44 -7.88
C SER A 75 12.40 -2.87 -6.51
N SER A 76 13.60 -2.41 -6.14
CA SER A 76 14.04 -2.37 -4.75
C SER A 76 13.11 -1.42 -3.99
N LEU A 77 11.98 -1.93 -3.49
CA LEU A 77 10.95 -1.16 -2.78
C LEU A 77 11.29 -0.98 -1.29
N GLY A 78 12.57 -0.77 -0.99
CA GLY A 78 13.11 -0.81 0.36
C GLY A 78 13.63 -2.20 0.73
N GLY A 79 14.51 -2.24 1.75
CA GLY A 79 15.15 -3.47 2.19
C GLY A 79 14.18 -4.46 2.82
N GLU A 80 14.55 -5.74 2.77
CA GLU A 80 13.87 -6.81 3.49
C GLU A 80 13.81 -6.48 4.98
N ARG A 81 12.59 -6.34 5.53
CA ARG A 81 12.35 -6.13 6.97
C ARG A 81 12.10 -7.47 7.63
N SER A 82 12.49 -7.62 8.89
CA SER A 82 12.16 -8.84 9.63
C SER A 82 10.64 -8.94 9.82
N PRO A 83 10.07 -10.15 9.95
CA PRO A 83 8.62 -10.35 9.98
C PRO A 83 7.92 -9.45 11.00
N CYS A 84 8.48 -9.30 12.21
CA CYS A 84 7.87 -8.52 13.29
C CYS A 84 8.33 -7.05 13.36
N GLN A 85 9.13 -6.56 12.41
CA GLN A 85 9.62 -5.18 12.43
C GLN A 85 8.51 -4.18 12.07
N VAL A 86 8.50 -3.01 12.71
CA VAL A 86 7.57 -1.92 12.37
C VAL A 86 7.69 -1.59 10.88
N GLY A 87 6.54 -1.60 10.19
CA GLY A 87 6.45 -1.38 8.74
C GLY A 87 6.73 -2.62 7.88
N SER A 88 6.77 -3.83 8.47
CA SER A 88 6.77 -5.08 7.70
C SER A 88 5.47 -5.23 6.91
N ARG A 89 5.59 -5.78 5.71
CA ARG A 89 4.47 -5.99 4.77
C ARG A 89 4.24 -7.48 4.62
N TRP A 90 2.96 -7.87 4.65
CA TRP A 90 2.56 -9.26 4.64
C TRP A 90 1.56 -9.52 3.51
N HIS A 91 1.66 -10.69 2.91
CA HIS A 91 0.62 -11.24 2.03
C HIS A 91 -0.04 -12.44 2.71
N ARG A 92 -1.27 -12.76 2.28
CA ARG A 92 -2.15 -13.69 3.01
C ARG A 92 -1.73 -15.17 2.94
N TRP A 93 -1.00 -15.57 1.90
CA TRP A 93 -0.58 -16.96 1.63
C TRP A 93 0.92 -17.13 1.80
N ALA A 94 1.42 -18.35 2.03
CA ALA A 94 2.84 -18.58 2.32
C ALA A 94 3.75 -18.64 1.07
N PHE A 95 3.20 -19.09 -0.06
CA PHE A 95 3.91 -19.29 -1.33
C PHE A 95 3.31 -18.43 -2.43
N THR A 96 4.16 -17.91 -3.30
CA THR A 96 3.80 -17.03 -4.40
C THR A 96 4.27 -17.59 -5.73
N THR A 97 3.73 -17.09 -6.83
CA THR A 97 4.19 -17.41 -8.18
C THR A 97 5.67 -17.07 -8.40
N THR A 98 6.25 -16.15 -7.61
CA THR A 98 7.69 -15.85 -7.65
C THR A 98 8.57 -16.92 -7.00
N ASP A 99 8.00 -17.83 -6.21
CA ASP A 99 8.72 -18.98 -5.66
C ASP A 99 8.78 -20.15 -6.67
N VAL A 100 8.06 -20.09 -7.80
CA VAL A 100 8.09 -21.14 -8.84
C VAL A 100 9.50 -21.29 -9.39
N GLY A 101 9.99 -22.53 -9.42
CA GLY A 101 11.35 -22.89 -9.81
C GLY A 101 12.37 -22.83 -8.68
N ALA A 102 12.02 -22.28 -7.50
CA ALA A 102 12.89 -22.32 -6.34
C ALA A 102 12.99 -23.73 -5.75
N THR A 103 14.08 -23.96 -5.01
CA THR A 103 14.23 -25.18 -4.20
C THR A 103 13.53 -24.98 -2.87
N GLU A 104 12.50 -25.79 -2.67
CA GLU A 104 11.77 -25.96 -1.43
C GLU A 104 12.42 -27.05 -0.60
N ASN A 105 12.62 -26.76 0.67
CA ASN A 105 13.12 -27.72 1.62
C ASN A 105 12.03 -27.99 2.66
N VAL A 106 11.54 -29.23 2.70
CA VAL A 106 10.54 -29.69 3.66
C VAL A 106 11.25 -30.47 4.75
N ARG A 107 11.28 -29.93 5.98
CA ARG A 107 11.88 -30.59 7.16
C ARG A 107 10.83 -30.93 8.18
N VAL A 108 11.07 -31.95 8.98
CA VAL A 108 10.28 -32.22 10.19
C VAL A 108 10.97 -31.53 11.37
N LEU A 109 10.30 -30.56 11.99
CA LEU A 109 10.75 -29.85 13.18
C LEU A 109 9.69 -30.03 14.28
N ASN A 110 10.08 -30.59 15.43
CA ASN A 110 9.19 -30.83 16.58
C ASN A 110 7.89 -31.58 16.21
N GLY A 111 7.99 -32.56 15.30
CA GLY A 111 6.84 -33.33 14.82
C GLY A 111 5.97 -32.63 13.76
N MET A 112 6.23 -31.36 13.44
CA MET A 112 5.56 -30.61 12.37
C MET A 112 6.43 -30.56 11.12
N ARG A 113 5.82 -30.73 9.94
CA ARG A 113 6.51 -30.49 8.67
C ARG A 113 6.56 -28.98 8.44
N VAL A 114 7.74 -28.44 8.18
CA VAL A 114 7.98 -27.02 7.89
C VAL A 114 8.52 -26.92 6.48
N ALA A 115 7.84 -26.14 5.65
CA ALA A 115 8.26 -25.87 4.28
C ALA A 115 9.01 -24.54 4.22
N SER A 116 10.17 -24.54 3.55
CA SER A 116 11.09 -23.42 3.48
C SER A 116 11.58 -23.19 2.05
N VAL A 117 11.52 -21.95 1.56
CA VAL A 117 12.09 -21.56 0.27
C VAL A 117 13.50 -21.03 0.52
N ASN A 118 14.52 -21.54 -0.18
CA ASN A 118 15.90 -21.06 -0.06
C ASN A 118 16.40 -20.95 1.40
N GLY A 119 15.96 -21.88 2.27
CA GLY A 119 16.31 -21.90 3.70
C GLY A 119 15.50 -20.98 4.61
N VAL A 120 14.53 -20.22 4.08
CA VAL A 120 13.63 -19.37 4.87
C VAL A 120 12.29 -20.08 5.08
N ALA A 121 11.95 -20.36 6.34
CA ALA A 121 10.69 -21.02 6.70
C ALA A 121 9.48 -20.16 6.30
N ARG A 122 8.54 -20.77 5.56
CA ARG A 122 7.32 -20.11 5.06
C ARG A 122 6.09 -20.50 5.86
N THR A 123 5.91 -21.79 6.13
CA THR A 123 4.72 -22.28 6.82
C THR A 123 4.89 -23.71 7.36
N ASN A 124 4.05 -24.06 8.32
CA ASN A 124 3.87 -25.42 8.80
C ASN A 124 2.84 -26.12 7.91
N VAL A 125 3.15 -27.34 7.47
CA VAL A 125 2.35 -28.06 6.49
C VAL A 125 1.73 -29.30 7.10
N GLU A 126 0.43 -29.20 7.33
CA GLU A 126 -0.45 -30.27 7.77
C GLU A 126 -1.27 -30.73 6.55
N GLY A 127 -1.28 -32.04 6.25
CA GLY A 127 -2.09 -32.60 5.15
C GLY A 127 -1.41 -32.68 3.77
N TRP A 128 -0.10 -32.44 3.66
CA TRP A 128 0.63 -32.64 2.39
C TRP A 128 0.90 -34.12 2.14
N THR A 129 0.51 -34.61 0.96
CA THR A 129 0.81 -35.96 0.44
C THR A 129 2.26 -36.10 -0.05
N LEU A 130 3.21 -35.58 0.73
CA LEU A 130 4.63 -35.85 0.50
C LEU A 130 5.00 -37.18 1.17
N SER A 131 5.64 -38.05 0.39
CA SER A 131 6.14 -39.34 0.85
C SER A 131 7.17 -39.17 1.97
N GLU A 132 8.10 -38.22 1.82
CA GLU A 132 9.18 -37.98 2.79
C GLU A 132 9.57 -36.49 2.90
N ALA A 133 10.29 -36.15 3.97
CA ALA A 133 10.98 -34.86 4.10
C ALA A 133 12.18 -34.83 3.14
N GLY A 134 12.45 -33.70 2.49
CA GLY A 134 13.48 -33.62 1.47
C GLY A 134 13.48 -32.31 0.70
N ASP A 135 14.34 -32.25 -0.31
CA ASP A 135 14.43 -31.15 -1.25
C ASP A 135 13.50 -31.40 -2.45
N TYR A 136 12.65 -30.44 -2.72
CA TYR A 136 11.68 -30.45 -3.80
C TYR A 136 11.80 -29.17 -4.61
N ARG A 137 11.46 -29.25 -5.90
CA ARG A 137 11.26 -28.09 -6.75
C ARG A 137 9.80 -27.68 -6.73
N LEU A 138 9.54 -26.39 -6.55
CA LEU A 138 8.20 -25.81 -6.65
C LEU A 138 7.82 -25.61 -8.12
N CYS A 139 6.88 -26.40 -8.63
CA CYS A 139 6.47 -26.36 -10.03
C CYS A 139 5.26 -25.47 -10.28
N SER A 140 4.32 -25.38 -9.34
CA SER A 140 3.16 -24.50 -9.45
C SER A 140 2.69 -24.02 -8.09
N VAL A 141 2.14 -22.81 -8.06
CA VAL A 141 1.59 -22.18 -6.85
C VAL A 141 0.21 -21.61 -7.16
N GLU A 142 -0.79 -22.01 -6.38
CA GLU A 142 -2.07 -21.33 -6.32
C GLU A 142 -2.07 -20.31 -5.17
N GLU A 143 -2.07 -19.01 -5.51
CA GLU A 143 -1.95 -17.91 -4.56
C GLU A 143 -3.24 -17.65 -3.77
N LYS A 144 -3.59 -18.58 -2.88
CA LYS A 144 -4.71 -18.45 -1.94
C LYS A 144 -4.43 -19.21 -0.65
N VAL A 145 -5.20 -18.94 0.39
CA VAL A 145 -5.15 -19.74 1.63
C VAL A 145 -5.66 -21.14 1.33
N ALA A 146 -4.90 -22.15 1.77
CA ALA A 146 -5.12 -23.55 1.40
C ALA A 146 -5.10 -23.78 -0.12
N GLY A 147 -4.34 -22.95 -0.85
CA GLY A 147 -4.07 -23.15 -2.28
C GLY A 147 -3.25 -24.41 -2.53
N ALA A 148 -3.47 -25.02 -3.70
CA ALA A 148 -2.68 -26.16 -4.12
C ALA A 148 -1.27 -25.73 -4.53
N LEU A 149 -0.29 -26.58 -4.20
CA LEU A 149 1.09 -26.47 -4.69
C LEU A 149 1.46 -27.78 -5.39
N THR A 150 2.21 -27.69 -6.47
CA THR A 150 2.82 -28.87 -7.09
C THR A 150 4.30 -28.88 -6.77
N LEU A 151 4.71 -29.92 -6.05
CA LEU A 151 6.10 -30.18 -5.72
C LEU A 151 6.58 -31.39 -6.51
N ARG A 152 7.81 -31.32 -7.03
CA ARG A 152 8.49 -32.48 -7.63
C ARG A 152 9.85 -32.68 -6.98
N PRO A 153 10.35 -33.93 -6.92
CA PRO A 153 11.75 -34.19 -6.58
C PRO A 153 12.69 -33.30 -7.42
N CYS A 154 13.81 -32.83 -6.85
CA CYS A 154 14.71 -31.88 -7.51
C CYS A 154 15.35 -32.39 -8.82
N ASP A 155 15.34 -33.69 -9.05
CA ASP A 155 15.75 -34.38 -10.28
C ASP A 155 14.63 -34.47 -11.35
N GLY A 156 13.39 -34.15 -11.00
CA GLY A 156 12.24 -34.10 -11.89
C GLY A 156 12.03 -32.73 -12.53
N PHE A 157 11.71 -32.72 -13.83
CA PHE A 157 11.29 -31.49 -14.53
C PHE A 157 9.86 -31.08 -14.13
N CYS A 158 9.61 -29.77 -14.10
CA CYS A 158 8.27 -29.20 -13.99
C CYS A 158 7.68 -29.12 -15.41
N GLU A 159 6.97 -30.17 -15.82
CA GLU A 159 6.13 -30.19 -17.04
C GLU A 159 4.66 -30.15 -16.65
#